data_AF-A0A8S9J9X9-F1
#
_entry.id   AF-A0A8S9J9X9-F1
#
_cell.length_a   1.000
_cell.length_b   1.000
_cell.length_c   1.000
_cell.angle_alpha   90.00
_cell.angle_beta   90.00
_cell.angle_gamma   90.00
#
_symmetry.space_group_name_H-M   'P 1'
#
loop_
_entity.id
_entity.type
_entity.pdbx_description
1 polymer ?
#
loop_
_entity_poly.entity_id
_entity_poly.type
_entity_poly.pdbx_seq_one_letter_code
_entity_poly.pdbx_strand_id
1 'polypeptide(L)'
;MDITIIFITYVSGVHWQYYHPSHGAELTAGYYNLYDRDGYRPIARMLNKRNCFLNFSCLEMKHNNNAEGDALSAPEELVKAVLSKAWKEGIEVIGANTSEIINAEGYNQVLLNARPNGSNPLNKIPYKLSVK
;
A
#
# COMPACT_ATOMS: atom_id res chain seq x y z
N MET A 1 -8.29 -34.15 2.04
CA MET A 1 -8.69 -32.82 1.56
C MET A 1 -8.04 -31.85 2.53
N ASP A 2 -6.96 -31.19 2.13
CA ASP A 2 -6.24 -30.28 3.01
C ASP A 2 -6.89 -28.90 2.95
N ILE A 3 -7.27 -28.37 4.11
CA ILE A 3 -7.83 -27.01 4.24
C ILE A 3 -6.66 -26.07 4.48
N THR A 4 -6.41 -25.16 3.54
CA THR A 4 -5.43 -24.08 3.71
C THR A 4 -6.10 -22.86 4.33
N ILE A 5 -5.58 -22.39 5.46
CA ILE A 5 -6.00 -21.14 6.11
C ILE A 5 -4.90 -20.10 5.91
N ILE A 6 -5.30 -18.90 5.49
CA ILE A 6 -4.39 -17.75 5.32
C ILE A 6 -4.77 -16.69 6.36
N PHE A 7 -3.79 -16.25 7.14
CA PHE A 7 -3.97 -15.13 8.05
C PHE A 7 -3.65 -13.82 7.35
N ILE A 8 -4.50 -12.81 7.58
CA ILE A 8 -4.39 -11.50 6.95
C ILE A 8 -4.34 -10.46 8.06
N THR A 9 -3.45 -9.48 7.92
CA THR A 9 -3.40 -8.30 8.80
C THR A 9 -3.79 -7.06 8.02
N TYR A 10 -4.78 -6.34 8.52
CA TYR A 10 -5.22 -5.08 7.94
C TYR A 10 -4.32 -3.93 8.44
N VAL A 11 -3.81 -3.14 7.50
CA VAL A 11 -3.02 -1.93 7.78
C VAL A 11 -3.72 -0.75 7.12
N SER A 12 -4.07 0.25 7.92
CA SER A 12 -4.82 1.40 7.45
C SER A 12 -3.95 2.36 6.65
N GLY A 13 -4.47 2.86 5.53
CA GLY A 13 -3.87 3.93 4.74
C GLY A 13 -4.11 5.29 5.39
N VAL A 14 -3.21 5.70 6.29
CA VAL A 14 -3.24 7.02 6.95
C VAL A 14 -2.58 8.04 6.02
N HIS A 15 -3.34 8.52 5.05
CA HIS A 15 -2.81 9.33 3.94
C HIS A 15 -2.76 10.84 4.23
N TRP A 16 -3.52 11.34 5.21
CA TRP A 16 -3.47 12.75 5.61
C TRP A 16 -2.21 13.06 6.43
N GLN A 17 -1.69 14.27 6.31
CA GLN A 17 -0.40 14.73 6.84
C GLN A 17 0.83 13.96 6.32
N TYR A 18 0.68 13.12 5.29
CA TYR A 18 1.80 12.37 4.70
C TYR A 18 2.85 13.30 4.08
N TYR A 19 2.43 14.45 3.52
CA TYR A 19 3.36 15.48 3.04
C TYR A 19 3.86 16.43 4.13
N HIS A 20 3.30 16.37 5.34
CA HIS A 20 3.86 17.13 6.46
C HIS A 20 5.12 16.40 6.96
N PRO A 21 6.26 17.09 7.20
CA PRO A 21 7.50 16.44 7.64
C PRO A 21 7.38 15.59 8.90
N SER A 22 6.38 15.88 9.74
CA SER A 22 6.14 15.11 10.96
C SER A 22 5.41 13.78 10.75
N HIS A 23 4.74 13.57 9.60
CA HIS A 23 3.83 12.42 9.41
C HIS A 23 2.87 12.23 10.59
N GLY A 24 2.35 13.33 11.15
CA GLY A 24 1.74 13.35 12.49
C GLY A 24 0.61 12.35 12.67
N ALA A 25 -0.23 12.20 11.64
CA ALA A 25 -1.29 11.22 11.61
C ALA A 25 -0.77 9.77 11.69
N GLU A 26 0.23 9.40 10.87
CA GLU A 26 0.86 8.08 10.90
C GLU A 26 1.49 7.79 12.27
N LEU A 27 2.19 8.79 12.84
CA LEU A 27 2.79 8.66 14.17
C LEU A 27 1.75 8.34 15.25
N THR A 28 0.63 9.08 15.27
CA THR A 28 -0.44 8.84 16.25
C THR A 28 -1.18 7.53 16.02
N ALA A 29 -1.23 7.03 14.78
CA ALA A 29 -1.76 5.71 14.45
C ALA A 29 -0.78 4.56 14.82
N GLY A 30 0.45 4.87 15.21
CA GLY A 30 1.48 3.89 15.57
C GLY A 30 2.40 3.49 14.41
N TYR A 31 2.25 4.11 13.23
CA TYR A 31 3.17 3.94 12.11
C TYR A 31 4.30 4.96 12.24
N TYR A 32 5.44 4.55 12.81
CA TYR A 32 6.61 5.42 12.92
C TYR A 32 7.34 5.57 11.56
N ASN A 33 6.65 6.20 10.61
CA ASN A 33 7.09 6.46 9.24
C ASN A 33 7.53 7.93 9.13
N LEU A 34 8.77 8.16 8.73
CA LEU A 34 9.38 9.47 8.54
C LEU A 34 10.26 9.46 7.29
N TYR A 35 10.78 10.62 6.89
CA TYR A 35 11.63 10.75 5.71
C TYR A 35 12.89 9.84 5.73
N ASP A 36 13.46 9.61 6.93
CA ASP A 36 14.65 8.80 7.17
C ASP A 36 14.34 7.42 7.80
N ARG A 37 13.05 7.13 8.05
CA ARG A 37 12.63 5.91 8.73
C ARG A 37 11.40 5.28 8.09
N ASP A 38 11.56 4.03 7.67
CA ASP A 38 10.46 3.25 7.13
C ASP A 38 9.56 2.67 8.24
N GLY A 39 8.31 3.15 8.34
CA GLY A 39 7.33 2.65 9.30
C GLY A 39 6.61 1.36 8.89
N TYR A 40 6.61 0.99 7.60
CA TYR A 40 5.78 -0.10 7.06
C TYR A 40 6.58 -1.36 6.72
N ARG A 41 7.83 -1.22 6.28
CA ARG A 41 8.69 -2.38 5.97
C ARG A 41 8.93 -3.29 7.17
N PRO A 42 9.11 -2.79 8.42
CA PRO A 42 9.18 -3.66 9.60
C PRO A 42 7.90 -4.48 9.83
N ILE A 43 6.72 -3.91 9.52
CA ILE A 43 5.43 -4.62 9.59
C ILE A 43 5.42 -5.74 8.55
N ALA A 44 5.73 -5.44 7.29
CA ALA A 44 5.80 -6.44 6.23
C ALA A 44 6.77 -7.59 6.55
N ARG A 45 7.95 -7.27 7.10
CA ARG A 45 8.93 -8.27 7.56
C ARG A 45 8.37 -9.16 8.67
N MET A 46 7.66 -8.58 9.63
CA MET A 46 7.05 -9.32 10.72
C MET A 46 5.96 -10.28 10.21
N LEU A 47 5.13 -9.82 9.26
CA LEU A 47 4.08 -10.63 8.65
C LEU A 47 4.63 -11.77 7.80
N ASN A 48 5.69 -11.52 7.01
CA ASN A 48 6.34 -12.57 6.23
C ASN A 48 6.86 -13.70 7.12
N LYS A 49 7.49 -13.38 8.26
CA LYS A 49 7.95 -14.38 9.25
C LYS A 49 6.82 -15.26 9.81
N ARG A 50 5.56 -14.83 9.69
CA ARG A 50 4.37 -15.54 10.19
C ARG A 50 3.52 -16.13 9.08
N ASN A 51 3.96 -16.07 7.81
CA ASN A 51 3.18 -16.47 6.65
C ASN A 51 1.80 -15.78 6.58
N CYS A 52 1.74 -14.53 7.04
CA CYS A 52 0.54 -13.70 6.94
C CYS A 52 0.60 -12.86 5.66
N PHE A 53 -0.57 -12.47 5.13
CA PHE A 53 -0.67 -11.48 4.05
C PHE A 53 -0.96 -10.09 4.62
N LEU A 54 -0.56 -9.06 3.87
CA LEU A 54 -0.90 -7.67 4.17
C LEU A 54 -2.19 -7.30 3.44
N ASN A 55 -3.17 -6.73 4.13
CA ASN A 55 -4.29 -6.04 3.49
C ASN A 55 -4.14 -4.53 3.70
N PHE A 56 -4.10 -3.76 2.61
CA PHE A 56 -3.90 -2.32 2.65
C PHE A 56 -5.05 -1.57 1.97
N SER A 57 -5.45 -0.43 2.55
CA SER A 57 -6.57 0.38 2.06
C SER A 57 -6.13 1.52 1.11
N CYS A 58 -7.08 2.33 0.65
CA CYS A 58 -6.88 3.54 -0.16
C CYS A 58 -6.48 3.31 -1.63
N LEU A 59 -6.66 2.11 -2.17
CA LEU A 59 -6.25 1.82 -3.55
C LEU A 59 -7.06 2.56 -4.63
N GLU A 60 -8.24 3.07 -4.28
CA GLU A 60 -9.09 3.85 -5.17
C GLU A 60 -8.74 5.34 -5.17
N MET A 61 -8.01 5.80 -4.15
CA MET A 61 -7.81 7.22 -3.90
C MET A 61 -6.75 7.80 -4.84
N LYS A 62 -7.05 8.99 -5.35
CA LYS A 62 -6.08 9.85 -6.04
C LYS A 62 -5.83 11.11 -5.23
N HIS A 63 -4.64 11.67 -5.38
CA HIS A 63 -4.37 12.99 -4.85
C HIS A 63 -5.24 14.02 -5.57
N ASN A 64 -6.12 14.68 -4.82
CA ASN A 64 -6.98 15.72 -5.37
C ASN A 64 -6.27 17.07 -5.24
N ASN A 65 -5.61 17.52 -6.31
CA ASN A 65 -4.96 18.84 -6.38
C ASN A 65 -5.94 20.01 -6.11
N ASN A 66 -7.25 19.77 -6.27
CA ASN A 66 -8.31 20.77 -6.09
C ASN A 66 -9.00 20.66 -4.72
N ALA A 67 -8.71 19.63 -3.91
CA ALA A 67 -9.18 19.57 -2.53
C ALA A 67 -8.32 20.53 -1.72
N GLU A 68 -8.91 21.68 -1.37
CA GLU A 68 -8.31 22.79 -0.64
C GLU A 68 -7.27 22.33 0.41
N GLY A 69 -5.99 22.53 0.09
CA GLY A 69 -4.93 23.10 0.94
C GLY A 69 -4.49 22.43 2.25
N ASP A 70 -5.34 21.71 2.98
CA ASP A 70 -5.17 21.61 4.44
C ASP A 70 -4.78 20.22 4.94
N ALA A 71 -5.11 19.16 4.21
CA ALA A 71 -4.88 17.81 4.70
C ALA A 71 -3.44 17.30 4.49
N LEU A 72 -2.62 17.97 3.65
CA LEU A 72 -1.27 17.51 3.26
C LEU A 72 -1.26 16.01 2.91
N SER A 73 -2.28 15.61 2.15
CA SER A 73 -2.65 14.22 1.91
C SER A 73 -1.96 13.63 0.69
N ALA A 74 -1.44 12.40 0.76
CA ALA A 74 -0.71 11.76 -0.35
C ALA A 74 -1.05 10.26 -0.50
N PRO A 75 -2.29 9.91 -0.87
CA PRO A 75 -2.73 8.52 -0.91
C PRO A 75 -1.97 7.68 -1.96
N GLU A 76 -1.65 8.25 -3.13
CA GLU A 76 -0.99 7.52 -4.21
C GLU A 76 0.47 7.18 -3.85
N GLU A 77 1.18 8.14 -3.28
CA GLU A 77 2.54 7.98 -2.79
C GLU A 77 2.59 6.97 -1.63
N LEU A 78 1.64 7.06 -0.71
CA LEU A 78 1.52 6.13 0.40
C LEU A 78 1.27 4.69 -0.09
N VAL A 79 0.27 4.47 -0.95
CA VAL A 79 -0.03 3.14 -1.52
C VAL A 79 1.21 2.58 -2.22
N LYS A 80 1.82 3.37 -3.11
CA LYS A 80 3.04 2.95 -3.82
C LYS A 80 4.17 2.58 -2.86
N ALA A 81 4.38 3.37 -1.80
CA ALA A 81 5.41 3.10 -0.80
C ALA A 81 5.14 1.80 -0.05
N VAL A 82 3.93 1.60 0.47
CA VAL A 82 3.56 0.41 1.25
C VAL A 82 3.63 -0.87 0.41
N LEU A 83 3.03 -0.87 -0.78
CA LEU A 83 3.07 -2.03 -1.68
C LEU A 83 4.51 -2.40 -2.08
N SER A 84 5.32 -1.38 -2.42
CA SER A 84 6.73 -1.61 -2.77
C SER A 84 7.54 -2.22 -1.62
N LYS A 85 7.28 -1.78 -0.38
CA LYS A 85 7.95 -2.31 0.83
C LYS A 85 7.51 -3.73 1.14
N ALA A 86 6.22 -4.01 0.98
CA ALA A 86 5.65 -5.34 1.14
C ALA A 86 6.26 -6.33 0.14
N TRP A 87 6.24 -6.02 -1.16
CA TRP A 87 6.83 -6.89 -2.19
C TRP A 87 8.34 -7.06 -2.04
N LYS A 88 9.07 -6.04 -1.55
CA LYS A 88 10.50 -6.18 -1.21
C LYS A 88 10.78 -7.18 -0.08
N GLU A 89 9.85 -7.34 0.85
CA GLU A 89 9.93 -8.35 1.91
C GLU A 89 9.30 -9.70 1.50
N GLY A 90 8.78 -9.82 0.27
CA GLY A 90 8.26 -11.07 -0.29
C GLY A 90 6.88 -11.49 0.23
N ILE A 91 6.10 -10.55 0.77
CA ILE A 91 4.74 -10.81 1.27
C ILE A 91 3.69 -10.52 0.18
N GLU A 92 2.66 -11.37 0.12
CA GLU A 92 1.46 -11.15 -0.70
C GLU A 92 0.63 -10.00 -0.15
N VAL A 93 0.06 -9.20 -1.05
CA VAL A 93 -0.75 -8.03 -0.69
C VAL A 93 -2.15 -8.13 -1.26
N ILE A 94 -3.13 -7.93 -0.39
CA ILE A 94 -4.54 -7.73 -0.71
C ILE A 94 -4.80 -6.22 -0.68
N GLY A 95 -5.47 -5.70 -1.69
CA GLY A 95 -5.85 -4.30 -1.76
C GLY A 95 -7.32 -4.09 -1.45
N ALA A 96 -7.64 -3.02 -0.73
CA ALA A 96 -9.01 -2.59 -0.43
C ALA A 96 -9.22 -1.11 -0.78
N ASN A 97 -10.45 -0.77 -1.16
CA ASN A 97 -10.90 0.62 -1.22
C ASN A 97 -11.33 1.11 0.18
N THR A 98 -11.21 2.42 0.42
CA THR A 98 -11.62 3.04 1.70
C THR A 98 -13.04 3.57 1.64
N SER A 99 -13.45 4.11 0.48
CA SER A 99 -14.77 4.65 0.21
C SER A 99 -15.41 3.95 -0.99
N GLU A 100 -16.73 4.12 -1.15
CA GLU A 100 -17.47 3.59 -2.29
C GLU A 100 -16.91 4.15 -3.62
N ILE A 101 -16.62 3.25 -4.57
CA ILE A 101 -16.14 3.64 -5.90
C ILE A 101 -17.34 3.91 -6.80
N ILE A 102 -17.61 5.18 -7.06
CA ILE A 102 -18.77 5.62 -7.85
C ILE A 102 -18.45 5.97 -9.31
N ASN A 103 -17.18 5.94 -9.71
CA ASN A 103 -16.76 6.37 -11.05
C ASN A 103 -15.63 5.49 -11.63
N ALA A 104 -15.45 5.57 -12.95
CA ALA A 104 -14.42 4.82 -13.67
C ALA A 104 -12.99 5.20 -13.23
N GLU A 105 -12.77 6.42 -12.74
CA GLU A 105 -11.46 6.87 -12.30
C GLU A 105 -10.96 6.09 -11.07
N GLY A 106 -11.81 5.90 -10.06
CA GLY A 106 -11.48 5.10 -8.89
C GLY A 106 -11.21 3.63 -9.26
N TYR A 107 -12.00 3.04 -10.17
CA TYR A 107 -11.73 1.69 -10.67
C TYR A 107 -10.39 1.60 -11.42
N ASN A 108 -10.09 2.59 -12.27
CA ASN A 108 -8.81 2.65 -12.98
C ASN A 108 -7.63 2.80 -12.00
N GLN A 109 -7.81 3.53 -10.90
CA GLN A 109 -6.79 3.65 -9.85
C GLN A 109 -6.54 2.32 -9.15
N VAL A 110 -7.60 1.56 -8.83
CA VAL A 110 -7.46 0.20 -8.29
C VAL A 110 -6.74 -0.72 -9.28
N LEU A 111 -7.06 -0.67 -10.57
CA LEU A 111 -6.39 -1.47 -11.60
C LEU A 111 -4.91 -1.11 -11.73
N LEU A 112 -4.58 0.18 -11.68
CA LEU A 112 -3.20 0.67 -11.67
C LEU A 112 -2.44 0.11 -10.46
N ASN A 113 -3.02 0.20 -9.26
CA ASN A 113 -2.38 -0.29 -8.03
C ASN A 113 -2.28 -1.83 -7.98
N ALA A 114 -3.22 -2.55 -8.60
CA ALA A 114 -3.17 -4.01 -8.73
C ALA A 114 -2.07 -4.47 -9.70
N ARG A 115 -1.77 -3.67 -10.72
CA ARG A 115 -0.71 -3.95 -11.71
C ARG A 115 0.08 -2.68 -12.04
N PRO A 116 0.99 -2.22 -11.15
CA PRO A 116 1.69 -0.94 -11.35
C PRO A 116 2.56 -0.89 -12.60
N ASN A 117 2.95 -2.05 -13.13
CA ASN A 117 3.75 -2.18 -14.36
C ASN A 117 2.91 -2.67 -15.56
N GLY A 118 1.59 -2.61 -15.47
CA GLY A 118 0.68 -3.09 -16.51
C GLY A 118 0.55 -4.61 -16.59
N SER A 119 -0.13 -5.09 -17.64
CA SER A 119 -0.22 -6.52 -17.93
C SER A 119 1.12 -7.05 -18.45
N ASN A 120 1.38 -8.33 -18.18
CA ASN A 120 2.50 -9.05 -18.77
C ASN A 120 1.98 -10.05 -19.82
N PRO A 121 1.68 -9.59 -21.04
CA PRO A 121 1.07 -10.43 -22.08
C PRO A 121 2.00 -11.54 -22.59
N LEU A 122 3.29 -11.54 -22.20
CA LEU A 122 4.30 -12.45 -22.71
C LEU A 122 4.77 -13.50 -21.69
N ASN A 123 4.14 -13.59 -20.51
CA ASN A 123 4.55 -14.49 -19.43
C ASN A 123 6.04 -14.38 -19.06
N LYS A 124 6.67 -13.22 -19.34
CA LYS A 124 8.06 -12.96 -18.97
C LYS A 124 8.14 -13.00 -17.46
N ILE A 125 9.02 -13.80 -16.88
CA ILE A 125 9.15 -13.92 -15.42
C ILE A 125 9.17 -12.50 -14.84
N PRO A 126 8.25 -12.11 -13.93
CA PRO A 126 8.27 -10.78 -13.34
C PRO A 126 9.68 -10.60 -12.79
N TYR A 127 10.36 -9.51 -13.15
CA TYR A 127 11.72 -9.22 -12.69
C TYR A 127 11.79 -9.61 -11.21
N LYS A 128 12.49 -10.70 -10.90
CA LYS A 128 12.83 -11.00 -9.52
C LYS A 128 13.58 -9.76 -9.09
N LEU A 129 12.96 -8.93 -8.24
CA LEU A 129 13.65 -7.92 -7.48
C LEU A 129 14.83 -8.67 -6.88
N SER A 130 15.99 -8.46 -7.47
CA SER A 130 17.19 -9.20 -7.14
C SER A 130 17.60 -8.65 -5.79
N VAL A 131 17.17 -9.33 -4.74
CA VAL A 131 17.69 -9.12 -3.40
C VAL A 131 19.13 -9.61 -3.45
N LYS A 132 20.05 -8.66 -3.68
CA LYS A 132 21.43 -8.79 -3.23
C LYS A 132 21.51 -8.27 -1.81
#